data_AF-A0A448WEF5-F1
#
_entry.id   AF-A0A448WEF5-F1
#
_cell.length_a   1.000
_cell.length_b   1.000
_cell.length_c   1.000
_cell.angle_alpha   90.00
_cell.angle_beta   90.00
_cell.angle_gamma   90.00
#
_symmetry.space_group_name_H-M   'P 1'
#
loop_
_entity.id
_entity.type
_entity.pdbx_description
1 polymer ?
#
loop_
_entity_poly.entity_id
_entity_poly.type
_entity_poly.pdbx_seq_one_letter_code
_entity_poly.pdbx_strand_id
1 'polypeptide(L)'
;MLCQLLDMLWSDPQQKDGCRPNVFRGGGCYFGPDVTRRLLSREHLVRLIRSHECCQEGWRLSHEGRVITVFSASNYYGQGSNYGAVLVLTPSTLEPGTKIEPEAVFDESREAVEWDFAYST
;
A
#
# COMPACT_ATOMS: atom_id res chain seq x y z
N MET A 1 -14.41 -19.59 3.53
CA MET A 1 -14.95 -18.21 3.58
C MET A 1 -14.05 -17.27 4.40
N LEU A 2 -13.42 -17.71 5.50
CA LEU A 2 -12.45 -16.89 6.28
C LEU A 2 -11.17 -16.49 5.51
N CYS A 3 -10.67 -17.34 4.60
CA CYS A 3 -9.40 -17.08 3.91
C CYS A 3 -9.42 -15.82 3.02
N GLN A 4 -10.57 -15.48 2.43
CA GLN A 4 -10.68 -14.35 1.50
C GLN A 4 -10.49 -13.00 2.20
N LEU A 5 -10.98 -12.84 3.43
CA LEU A 5 -10.78 -11.60 4.21
C LEU A 5 -9.33 -11.46 4.66
N LEU A 6 -8.71 -12.56 5.09
CA LEU A 6 -7.31 -12.57 5.50
C LEU A 6 -6.40 -12.14 4.34
N ASP A 7 -6.65 -12.68 3.15
CA ASP A 7 -5.87 -12.33 1.95
C ASP A 7 -6.02 -10.86 1.57
N MET A 8 -7.21 -10.26 1.70
CA MET A 8 -7.41 -8.84 1.43
C MET A 8 -6.65 -7.93 2.42
N LEU A 9 -6.54 -8.34 3.68
CA LEU A 9 -5.94 -7.52 4.74
C LEU A 9 -4.41 -7.70 4.88
N TRP A 10 -3.88 -8.88 4.57
CA TRP A 10 -2.49 -9.25 4.92
C TRP A 10 -1.60 -9.66 3.75
N SER A 11 -2.11 -9.64 2.52
CA SER A 11 -1.27 -9.94 1.34
C SER A 11 -0.35 -8.79 0.98
N ASP A 12 0.86 -9.11 0.51
CA ASP A 12 1.90 -8.15 0.13
C ASP A 12 2.36 -8.37 -1.33
N PRO A 13 2.59 -7.31 -2.13
CA PRO A 13 3.18 -7.45 -3.45
C PRO A 13 4.62 -7.98 -3.37
N GLN A 14 5.04 -8.75 -4.37
CA GLN A 14 6.43 -9.21 -4.51
C GLN A 14 6.93 -9.06 -5.94
N GLN A 15 8.24 -8.97 -6.11
CA GLN A 15 8.83 -8.78 -7.45
C GLN A 15 8.71 -10.01 -8.37
N LYS A 16 8.68 -11.22 -7.79
CA LYS A 16 8.64 -12.48 -8.56
C LYS A 16 7.21 -12.86 -8.90
N ASP A 17 7.01 -13.45 -10.07
CA ASP A 17 5.71 -14.01 -10.46
C ASP A 17 5.23 -15.10 -9.49
N GLY A 18 3.92 -15.33 -9.53
CA GLY A 18 3.21 -16.33 -8.74
C GLY A 18 2.58 -15.78 -7.47
N CYS A 19 1.98 -16.70 -6.71
CA CYS A 19 1.37 -16.43 -5.41
C CYS A 19 1.88 -17.46 -4.41
N ARG A 20 2.35 -17.02 -3.24
CA ARG A 20 2.84 -17.91 -2.18
C ARG A 20 2.43 -17.42 -0.80
N PRO A 21 2.30 -18.29 0.22
CA PRO A 21 1.95 -17.85 1.58
C PRO A 21 2.87 -16.76 2.12
N ASN A 22 2.30 -15.78 2.82
CA ASN A 22 3.06 -14.74 3.49
C ASN A 22 3.48 -15.21 4.90
N VAL A 23 4.56 -15.99 4.94
CA VAL A 23 5.08 -16.57 6.19
C VAL A 23 5.55 -15.53 7.20
N PHE A 24 5.94 -14.33 6.74
CA PHE A 24 6.37 -13.25 7.62
C PHE A 24 5.20 -12.63 8.39
N ARG A 25 4.04 -12.50 7.75
CA ARG A 25 2.81 -11.98 8.39
C ARG A 25 2.03 -13.05 9.15
N GLY A 26 2.23 -14.33 8.83
CA GLY A 26 1.43 -15.43 9.38
C GLY A 26 0.01 -15.52 8.79
N GLY A 27 -0.29 -14.74 7.75
CA GLY A 27 -1.58 -14.69 7.07
C GLY A 27 -1.46 -13.95 5.74
N GLY A 28 -2.36 -14.24 4.79
CA GLY A 28 -2.31 -13.69 3.44
C GLY A 28 -1.23 -14.34 2.56
N CYS A 29 -0.96 -13.71 1.42
CA CYS A 29 0.00 -14.19 0.42
C CYS A 29 0.94 -13.09 -0.08
N TYR A 30 2.11 -13.49 -0.54
CA TYR A 30 2.86 -12.67 -1.47
C TYR A 30 2.33 -12.90 -2.88
N PHE A 31 2.02 -11.82 -3.61
CA PHE A 31 1.50 -11.89 -4.99
C PHE A 31 2.40 -11.15 -5.98
N GLY A 32 2.67 -11.78 -7.12
CA GLY A 32 3.53 -11.27 -8.17
C GLY A 32 2.82 -10.41 -9.23
N PRO A 33 3.59 -9.86 -10.19
CA PRO A 33 3.05 -9.01 -11.24
C PRO A 33 2.12 -9.75 -12.21
N ASP A 34 2.33 -11.04 -12.47
CA ASP A 34 1.39 -11.91 -13.19
C ASP A 34 0.00 -11.98 -12.54
N VAL A 35 -0.06 -12.14 -11.22
CA VAL A 35 -1.31 -12.19 -10.46
C VAL A 35 -2.06 -10.86 -10.57
N THR A 36 -1.34 -9.74 -10.39
CA THR A 36 -1.92 -8.40 -10.57
C THR A 36 -2.44 -8.20 -11.98
N ARG A 37 -1.67 -8.54 -13.02
CA ARG A 37 -2.11 -8.42 -14.43
C ARG A 37 -3.39 -9.22 -14.68
N ARG A 38 -3.43 -10.47 -14.21
CA ARG A 38 -4.58 -11.34 -14.39
C ARG A 38 -5.84 -10.78 -13.70
N LEU A 39 -5.70 -10.29 -12.46
CA LEU A 39 -6.81 -9.69 -11.72
C LEU A 39 -7.35 -8.46 -12.44
N LEU A 40 -6.47 -7.50 -12.74
CA LEU A 40 -6.86 -6.24 -13.37
C LEU A 40 -7.51 -6.46 -14.74
N SER A 41 -6.95 -7.37 -15.56
CA SER A 41 -7.54 -7.72 -16.86
C SER A 41 -8.91 -8.38 -16.73
N ARG A 42 -9.12 -9.24 -15.71
CA ARG A 42 -10.39 -9.94 -15.50
C ARG A 42 -11.50 -9.01 -15.03
N GLU A 43 -11.15 -8.06 -14.16
CA GLU A 43 -12.11 -7.11 -13.57
C GLU A 43 -12.23 -5.79 -14.35
N HIS A 44 -11.56 -5.68 -15.51
CA HIS A 44 -11.50 -4.45 -16.31
C HIS A 44 -10.99 -3.22 -15.52
N LEU A 45 -10.03 -3.44 -14.63
CA LEU A 45 -9.38 -2.42 -13.82
C LEU A 45 -7.99 -2.08 -14.36
N VAL A 46 -7.49 -0.89 -14.02
CA VAL A 46 -6.18 -0.41 -14.49
C VAL A 46 -5.10 -0.42 -13.42
N ARG A 47 -5.49 -0.29 -12.14
CA ARG A 47 -4.60 -0.15 -10.99
C ARG A 47 -5.20 -0.79 -9.74
N LEU A 48 -4.34 -1.28 -8.85
CA LEU A 48 -4.65 -1.66 -7.48
C LEU A 48 -4.01 -0.63 -6.54
N ILE A 49 -4.82 0.06 -5.75
CA ILE A 49 -4.35 0.98 -4.71
C ILE A 49 -4.47 0.26 -3.36
N ARG A 50 -3.39 0.26 -2.58
CA ARG A 50 -3.33 -0.40 -1.26
C ARG A 50 -2.49 0.39 -0.26
N SER A 51 -2.47 -0.07 0.99
CA SER A 51 -1.62 0.46 2.07
C SER A 51 -0.77 -0.64 2.72
N HIS A 52 -0.85 -0.79 4.06
CA HIS A 52 -0.29 -1.86 4.91
C HIS A 52 1.25 -1.88 5.06
N GLU A 53 2.03 -1.65 4.01
CA GLU A 53 3.49 -1.63 4.10
C GLU A 53 4.03 -0.21 4.27
N CYS A 54 4.82 0.02 5.32
CA CYS A 54 5.58 1.26 5.49
C CYS A 54 6.62 1.39 4.36
N CYS A 55 6.67 2.56 3.74
CA CYS A 55 7.58 2.91 2.65
C CYS A 55 8.30 4.20 3.02
N GLN A 56 9.59 4.31 2.67
CA GLN A 56 10.42 5.47 3.01
C GLN A 56 9.80 6.79 2.54
N GLU A 57 9.32 6.86 1.31
CA GLU A 57 8.67 8.04 0.71
C GLU A 57 7.17 8.15 1.05
N GLY A 58 6.66 7.30 1.94
CA GLY A 58 5.22 7.16 2.20
C GLY A 58 4.46 6.46 1.08
N TRP A 59 5.08 6.19 -0.07
CA TRP A 59 4.46 5.40 -1.14
C TRP A 59 5.46 4.57 -1.94
N ARG A 60 4.94 3.64 -2.75
CA ARG A 60 5.73 2.82 -3.68
C ARG A 60 4.88 2.36 -4.86
N LEU A 61 5.47 2.41 -6.06
CA LEU A 61 4.91 1.75 -7.25
C LEU A 61 5.53 0.36 -7.43
N SER A 62 4.67 -0.64 -7.66
CA SER A 62 5.08 -2.02 -7.94
C SER A 62 4.35 -2.56 -9.17
N HIS A 63 4.84 -3.67 -9.72
CA HIS A 63 4.23 -4.40 -10.84
C HIS A 63 3.98 -3.51 -12.07
N GLU A 64 5.04 -2.84 -12.55
CA GLU A 64 4.97 -1.92 -13.70
C GLU A 64 3.99 -0.76 -13.46
N GLY A 65 3.99 -0.23 -12.22
CA GLY A 65 3.10 0.84 -11.79
C GLY A 65 1.64 0.43 -11.61
N ARG A 66 1.30 -0.87 -11.72
CA ARG A 66 -0.08 -1.36 -11.55
C ARG A 66 -0.51 -1.47 -10.09
N VAL A 67 0.42 -1.57 -9.15
CA VAL A 67 0.14 -1.53 -7.71
C VAL A 67 0.71 -0.26 -7.13
N ILE A 68 -0.12 0.52 -6.44
CA ILE A 68 0.28 1.71 -5.69
C ILE A 68 0.11 1.40 -4.21
N THR A 69 1.22 1.37 -3.47
CA THR A 69 1.20 1.32 -2.01
C THR A 69 1.29 2.74 -1.47
N VAL A 70 0.37 3.13 -0.59
CA VAL A 70 0.32 4.43 0.10
C VAL A 70 0.30 4.22 1.60
N PHE A 71 1.14 4.93 2.34
CA PHE A 71 1.31 4.85 3.78
C PHE A 71 1.34 6.26 4.37
N SER A 72 0.34 6.62 5.16
CA SER A 72 0.10 8.01 5.56
C SER A 72 0.69 8.39 6.92
N ALA A 73 1.26 7.44 7.67
CA ALA A 73 1.90 7.72 8.95
C ALA A 73 3.39 8.01 8.74
N SER A 74 3.79 9.29 8.75
CA SER A 74 5.20 9.67 8.81
C SER A 74 5.83 9.29 10.15
N ASN A 75 7.16 9.14 10.20
CA ASN A 75 7.91 8.84 11.41
C ASN A 75 7.46 7.56 12.14
N TYR A 76 6.97 6.55 11.41
CA TYR A 76 6.34 5.36 11.98
C TYR A 76 7.27 4.52 12.87
N TYR A 77 8.57 4.45 12.53
CA TYR A 77 9.60 3.80 13.35
C TYR A 77 10.44 4.79 14.17
N GLY A 78 9.98 6.04 14.29
CA GLY A 78 10.70 7.14 14.93
C GLY A 78 11.03 8.28 13.97
N GLN A 79 11.56 9.37 14.54
CA GLN A 79 11.81 10.61 13.81
C GLN A 79 12.75 10.39 12.61
N GLY A 80 12.33 10.84 11.43
CA GLY A 80 13.08 10.73 10.19
C GLY A 80 13.05 9.36 9.52
N SER A 81 12.27 8.40 10.04
CA SER A 81 12.25 7.03 9.48
C SER A 81 11.54 6.91 8.13
N ASN A 82 10.43 7.62 7.94
CA ASN A 82 9.68 7.65 6.69
C ASN A 82 8.81 8.91 6.58
N TYR A 83 8.52 9.30 5.33
CA TYR A 83 7.45 10.23 4.99
C TYR A 83 6.08 9.53 5.07
N GLY A 84 5.03 10.32 5.28
CA GLY A 84 3.67 9.91 4.95
C GLY A 84 3.39 10.21 3.48
N ALA A 85 2.30 9.70 2.93
CA ALA A 85 1.82 10.13 1.62
C ALA A 85 0.29 10.11 1.53
N VAL A 86 -0.23 10.90 0.60
CA VAL A 86 -1.64 10.92 0.21
C VAL A 86 -1.71 10.78 -1.31
N LEU A 87 -2.69 10.00 -1.78
CA LEU A 87 -3.02 9.91 -3.20
C LEU A 87 -4.33 10.64 -3.46
N VAL A 88 -4.29 11.71 -4.24
CA VAL A 88 -5.47 12.48 -4.63
C VAL A 88 -5.95 12.01 -5.99
N LEU A 89 -7.18 11.51 -6.06
CA LEU A 89 -7.82 11.11 -7.30
C LEU A 89 -8.80 12.19 -7.76
N THR A 90 -8.52 12.77 -8.92
CA THR A 90 -9.37 13.72 -9.64
C THR A 90 -9.75 13.15 -11.01
N PRO A 91 -10.76 13.70 -11.71
CA PRO A 91 -11.07 13.27 -13.07
C PRO A 91 -9.85 13.28 -14.00
N SER A 92 -8.97 14.29 -13.90
CA SER A 92 -7.74 14.36 -14.73
C SER A 92 -6.75 13.24 -14.41
N THR A 93 -6.64 12.81 -13.14
CA THR A 93 -5.79 11.67 -12.78
C THR A 93 -6.33 10.33 -13.25
N LEU A 94 -7.62 10.24 -13.58
CA LEU A 94 -8.26 9.01 -14.06
C LEU A 94 -8.21 8.86 -15.59
N GLU A 95 -7.74 9.88 -16.30
CA GLU A 95 -7.58 9.83 -17.76
C GLU A 95 -6.59 8.72 -18.17
N PRO A 96 -6.90 7.94 -19.23
CA PRO A 96 -6.01 6.88 -19.70
C PRO A 96 -4.61 7.40 -20.03
N GLY A 97 -3.59 6.74 -19.48
CA GLY A 97 -2.19 7.10 -19.72
C GLY A 97 -1.64 8.18 -18.78
N THR A 98 -2.47 8.77 -17.90
CA THR A 98 -1.98 9.70 -16.88
C THR A 98 -1.07 8.97 -15.89
N LYS A 99 0.09 9.57 -15.65
CA LYS A 99 1.00 9.13 -14.58
C LYS A 99 0.41 9.57 -13.25
N ILE A 100 0.17 8.61 -12.35
CA ILE A 100 -0.36 8.86 -11.00
C ILE A 100 0.77 8.57 -10.02
N GLU A 101 1.19 9.59 -9.28
CA GLU A 101 2.17 9.48 -8.20
C GLU A 101 1.57 10.12 -6.94
N PRO A 102 1.54 9.40 -5.80
CA PRO A 102 1.14 9.98 -4.53
C PRO A 102 2.07 11.14 -4.12
N GLU A 103 1.51 12.08 -3.38
CA GLU A 103 2.25 13.22 -2.84
C GLU A 103 2.81 12.83 -1.47
N ALA A 104 4.14 12.93 -1.32
CA ALA A 104 4.79 12.73 -0.02
C ALA A 104 4.45 13.91 0.90
N VAL A 105 4.02 13.58 2.11
CA VAL A 105 3.68 14.52 3.17
C VAL A 105 4.65 14.29 4.32
N PHE A 106 5.39 15.32 4.66
CA PHE A 106 6.23 15.32 5.86
C PHE A 106 5.53 16.10 6.95
N ASP A 107 5.31 15.45 8.09
CA ASP A 107 4.86 16.15 9.28
C ASP A 107 6.07 16.75 10.01
N GLU A 108 6.26 18.06 9.82
CA GLU A 108 7.28 18.85 10.54
C GLU A 108 6.86 19.20 11.98
N SER A 109 5.58 19.01 12.34
CA SER A 109 5.01 19.54 13.59
C SER A 109 5.61 18.93 14.85
N ARG A 110 6.42 17.86 14.74
CA ARG A 110 7.15 17.17 15.83
C ARG A 110 6.27 16.64 16.96
N GLU A 111 4.98 16.89 16.92
CA GLU A 111 4.01 16.26 17.80
C GLU A 111 3.81 14.86 17.23
N ALA A 112 4.35 13.85 17.92
CA ALA A 112 3.75 12.55 17.81
C ALA A 112 2.27 12.77 18.07
N VAL A 113 1.40 12.43 17.10
CA VAL A 113 0.00 12.23 17.43
C VAL A 113 0.04 11.10 18.46
N GLU A 114 0.02 11.46 19.75
CA GLU A 114 -0.18 10.54 20.85
C GLU A 114 -1.54 9.91 20.56
N TRP A 115 -1.51 8.73 19.96
CA TRP A 115 -2.64 7.84 20.03
C TRP A 115 -2.69 7.41 21.48
N ASP A 116 -3.39 8.18 22.31
CA ASP A 116 -3.87 7.76 23.62
C ASP A 116 -4.83 6.57 23.43
N PHE A 117 -4.28 5.44 22.99
CA PHE A 117 -4.84 4.15 23.31
C PHE A 117 -4.51 3.91 24.78
N ALA A 118 -5.29 4.57 25.63
CA ALA A 118 -5.65 4.02 26.92
C ALA A 118 -6.34 2.67 26.68
N TYR A 119 -5.54 1.63 26.39
CA TYR A 119 -5.92 0.29 26.75
C TYR A 119 -5.81 0.22 28.27
N SER A 120 -6.88 0.64 28.95
CA SER A 120 -7.07 0.25 30.34
C SER A 120 -7.10 -1.28 30.36
N THR A 121 -6.13 -1.85 31.08
CA THR A 121 -6.15 -3.24 31.52
C THR A 121 -7.44 -3.58 32.25
#